data_AF-M0GV50-F1
#
_entry.id   AF-M0GV50-F1
#
_cell.length_a   1.000
_cell.length_b   1.000
_cell.length_c   1.000
_cell.angle_alpha   90.00
_cell.angle_beta   90.00
_cell.angle_gamma   90.00
#
_symmetry.space_group_name_H-M   'P 1'
#
loop_
_entity.id
_entity.type
_entity.pdbx_description
1 polymer ?
#
loop_
_entity_poly.entity_id
_entity_poly.type
_entity_poly.pdbx_seq_one_letter_code
_entity_poly.pdbx_strand_id
1 'polypeptide(L)'
;MYLAKVLDTSATGFSHEKATLSVPEFLEMWDALEQNSAAILDEAEQIDARRAMRNENVDASMKFQTRRVNQIFAILTLPSPKEIDSRIERLADFWVNVECRGRARIYEKKIHRIKKSVYYETLQTFEWPNMDKDPDYIELARMKDRFINDDDADDNWVRQSVSDERIEKAVKDTRRELRDEWISALKDYGMAGTEIAKLSNVDLTSQRINQIAREN
;
A
#
# COMPACT_ATOMS: atom_id res chain seq x y z
N MET A 1 17.58 1.07 8.68
CA MET A 1 17.14 0.82 10.07
C MET A 1 17.76 1.75 11.11
N TYR A 2 19.09 1.88 11.24
CA TYR A 2 19.71 2.75 12.27
C TYR A 2 19.12 4.17 12.29
N LEU A 3 19.01 4.82 11.13
CA LEU A 3 18.39 6.14 11.02
C LEU A 3 16.94 6.17 11.53
N ALA A 4 16.16 5.12 11.30
CA ALA A 4 14.78 5.06 11.78
C ALA A 4 14.74 5.06 13.32
N LYS A 5 15.62 4.28 13.96
CA LYS A 5 15.73 4.26 15.43
C LYS A 5 16.14 5.60 16.03
N VAL A 6 16.96 6.38 15.32
CA VAL A 6 17.41 7.71 15.78
C VAL A 6 16.36 8.79 15.53
N LEU A 7 15.62 8.69 14.42
CA LEU A 7 14.61 9.68 14.03
C LEU A 7 13.27 9.45 14.73
N ASP A 8 12.98 8.21 15.14
CA ASP A 8 11.77 7.91 15.90
C ASP A 8 11.89 8.49 17.31
N THR A 9 11.09 9.51 17.57
CA THR A 9 11.00 10.19 18.87
C THR A 9 9.61 10.02 19.50
N SER A 10 8.84 9.04 19.00
CA SER A 10 7.56 8.63 19.60
C SER A 10 7.78 7.98 20.97
N ALA A 11 6.70 7.86 21.75
CA ALA A 11 6.77 7.26 23.09
C ALA A 11 7.11 5.76 23.03
N THR A 12 6.70 5.09 21.96
CA THR A 12 6.91 3.65 21.74
C THR A 12 8.30 3.33 21.17
N GLY A 13 8.96 4.33 20.58
CA GLY A 13 10.22 4.13 19.85
C GLY A 13 10.04 3.31 18.57
N PHE A 14 11.15 3.03 17.89
CA PHE A 14 11.12 2.26 16.65
C PHE A 14 11.20 0.76 16.90
N SER A 15 10.34 -0.01 16.23
CA SER A 15 10.39 -1.48 16.15
C SER A 15 10.24 -1.94 14.69
N HIS A 16 10.55 -3.20 14.42
CA HIS A 16 10.35 -3.82 13.10
C HIS A 16 8.90 -3.74 12.58
N GLU A 17 7.91 -3.59 13.46
CA GLU A 17 6.50 -3.42 13.09
C GLU A 17 6.25 -2.08 12.37
N LYS A 18 7.15 -1.09 12.52
CA LYS A 18 7.09 0.19 11.80
C LYS A 18 7.75 0.12 10.42
N ALA A 19 7.90 -1.08 9.86
CA ALA A 19 8.57 -1.31 8.60
C ALA A 19 7.87 -2.39 7.77
N THR A 20 7.77 -2.18 6.47
CA THR A 20 7.13 -3.11 5.54
C THR A 20 7.81 -3.04 4.16
N LEU A 21 7.59 -4.08 3.36
CA LEU A 21 7.97 -4.15 1.94
C LEU A 21 6.80 -3.72 1.03
N SER A 22 5.59 -3.62 1.56
CA SER A 22 4.34 -3.42 0.83
C SER A 22 3.88 -1.96 0.88
N VAL A 23 3.60 -1.37 -0.27
CA VAL A 23 3.14 0.04 -0.37
C VAL A 23 1.77 0.25 0.29
N PRO A 24 0.73 -0.58 0.05
CA PRO A 24 -0.55 -0.44 0.74
C PRO A 24 -0.42 -0.53 2.26
N GLU A 25 0.28 -1.55 2.77
CA GLU A 25 0.53 -1.72 4.21
C GLU A 25 1.24 -0.51 4.80
N PHE A 26 2.20 0.05 4.07
CA PHE A 26 2.92 1.25 4.51
C PHE A 26 1.98 2.44 4.67
N LEU A 27 1.03 2.61 3.76
CA LEU A 27 0.05 3.70 3.82
C LEU A 27 -0.98 3.51 4.95
N GLU A 28 -1.34 2.27 5.28
CA GLU A 28 -2.23 1.94 6.41
C GLU A 28 -1.51 2.10 7.75
N MET A 29 -0.29 1.56 7.85
CA MET A 29 0.59 1.70 9.00
C MET A 29 0.81 3.18 9.33
N TRP A 30 1.07 4.02 8.32
CA TRP A 30 1.25 5.46 8.50
C TRP A 30 0.08 6.12 9.24
N ASP A 31 -1.16 5.72 8.95
CA ASP A 31 -2.35 6.31 9.57
C ASP A 31 -2.54 5.84 11.02
N ALA A 32 -1.96 4.70 11.40
CA ALA A 32 -1.99 4.15 12.75
C ALA A 32 -0.82 4.61 13.64
N LEU A 33 0.26 5.14 13.04
CA LEU A 33 1.46 5.54 13.76
C LEU A 33 1.25 6.83 14.57
N GLU A 34 1.87 6.87 15.74
CA GLU A 34 1.96 8.06 16.58
C GLU A 34 2.79 9.16 15.89
N GLN A 35 2.47 10.42 16.19
CA GLN A 35 3.28 11.56 15.74
C GLN A 35 4.75 11.39 16.18
N ASN A 36 5.67 11.85 15.34
CA ASN A 36 7.12 11.73 15.52
C ASN A 36 7.68 10.30 15.43
N SER A 37 6.88 9.33 14.99
CA SER A 37 7.38 8.00 14.63
C SER A 37 8.24 8.02 13.37
N ALA A 38 9.13 7.04 13.22
CA ALA A 38 9.77 6.74 11.95
C ALA A 38 9.15 5.48 11.33
N ALA A 39 8.99 5.50 10.01
CA ALA A 39 8.43 4.40 9.23
C ALA A 39 9.37 4.03 8.08
N ILE A 40 9.57 2.74 7.83
CA ILE A 40 10.40 2.26 6.72
C ILE A 40 9.53 1.58 5.67
N LEU A 41 9.66 2.01 4.42
CA LEU A 41 9.25 1.24 3.26
C LEU A 41 10.52 0.68 2.62
N ASP A 42 10.79 -0.60 2.87
CA ASP A 42 11.93 -1.29 2.30
C ASP A 42 11.58 -1.75 0.87
N GLU A 43 12.54 -1.71 -0.05
CA GLU A 43 12.34 -2.06 -1.47
C GLU A 43 11.26 -1.22 -2.18
N ALA A 44 11.29 0.09 -1.98
CA ALA A 44 10.35 1.02 -2.58
C ALA A 44 10.40 1.10 -4.13
N GLU A 45 11.23 0.30 -4.79
CA GLU A 45 11.25 0.15 -6.25
C GLU A 45 9.94 -0.44 -6.78
N GLN A 46 9.21 -1.14 -5.92
CA GLN A 46 7.86 -1.62 -6.22
C GLN A 46 6.87 -0.48 -6.50
N ILE A 47 7.23 0.76 -6.17
CA ILE A 47 6.49 1.97 -6.55
C ILE A 47 6.60 2.25 -8.08
N ASP A 48 7.43 1.51 -8.84
CA ASP A 48 7.73 1.82 -10.24
C ASP A 48 6.48 2.07 -11.11
N ALA A 49 6.60 3.18 -11.82
CA ALA A 49 5.63 3.98 -12.53
C ALA A 49 5.11 3.36 -13.85
N ARG A 50 5.14 2.03 -13.97
CA ARG A 50 4.62 1.31 -15.15
C ARG A 50 3.73 0.10 -14.83
N ARG A 51 3.64 -0.36 -13.58
CA ARG A 51 2.86 -1.57 -13.23
C ARG A 51 1.70 -1.34 -12.27
N ALA A 52 1.55 -0.15 -11.70
CA ALA A 52 0.31 0.32 -11.08
C ALA A 52 -0.38 1.31 -12.04
N MET A 53 -1.68 1.15 -12.26
CA MET A 53 -2.46 2.04 -13.14
C MET A 53 -2.23 3.51 -12.78
N ARG A 54 -2.25 4.40 -13.78
CA ARG A 54 -2.04 5.86 -13.68
C ARG A 54 -2.80 6.60 -12.56
N ASN A 55 -3.78 5.97 -11.91
CA ASN A 55 -4.54 6.54 -10.80
C ASN A 55 -3.91 6.25 -9.42
N GLU A 56 -3.38 5.05 -9.17
CA GLU A 56 -2.82 4.67 -7.85
C GLU A 56 -1.55 5.47 -7.51
N ASN A 57 -0.67 5.75 -8.50
CA ASN A 57 0.52 6.59 -8.28
C ASN A 57 0.19 8.06 -7.98
N VAL A 58 -0.91 8.57 -8.55
CA VAL A 58 -1.38 9.93 -8.25
C VAL A 58 -1.88 9.98 -6.81
N ASP A 59 -2.63 8.97 -6.38
CA ASP A 59 -3.13 8.84 -5.01
C ASP A 59 -2.01 8.66 -3.99
N ALA A 60 -0.99 7.84 -4.25
CA ALA A 60 0.15 7.71 -3.35
C ALA A 60 0.87 9.06 -3.16
N SER A 61 1.23 9.73 -4.25
CA SER A 61 1.93 11.03 -4.16
C SER A 61 1.09 12.13 -3.46
N MET A 62 -0.23 12.12 -3.65
CA MET A 62 -1.15 13.03 -2.97
C MET A 62 -1.32 12.67 -1.48
N LYS A 63 -1.41 11.38 -1.15
CA LYS A 63 -1.43 10.87 0.24
C LYS A 63 -0.15 11.28 0.97
N PHE A 64 1.03 11.09 0.37
CA PHE A 64 2.31 11.52 0.95
C PHE A 64 2.38 13.04 1.20
N GLN A 65 1.84 13.86 0.28
CA GLN A 65 1.80 15.32 0.46
C GLN A 65 0.91 15.73 1.62
N THR A 66 -0.31 15.20 1.68
CA THR A 66 -1.29 15.54 2.73
C THR A 66 -0.85 15.03 4.10
N ARG A 67 -0.22 13.85 4.16
CA ARG A 67 0.16 13.17 5.40
C ARG A 67 1.42 13.70 6.07
N ARG A 68 2.10 14.70 5.49
CA ARG A 68 3.17 15.44 6.20
C ARG A 68 2.71 16.07 7.51
N VAL A 69 1.42 16.38 7.63
CA VAL A 69 0.80 16.89 8.87
C VAL A 69 0.98 15.91 10.04
N ASN A 70 1.11 14.61 9.77
CA ASN A 70 1.25 13.59 10.81
C ASN A 70 2.65 13.56 11.44
N GLN A 71 3.61 14.34 10.92
CA GLN A 71 4.98 14.44 11.45
C GLN A 71 5.69 13.08 11.58
N ILE A 72 5.49 12.19 10.60
CA ILE A 72 6.14 10.89 10.54
C ILE A 72 7.37 10.97 9.62
N PHE A 73 8.49 10.42 10.10
CA PHE A 73 9.72 10.30 9.31
C PHE A 73 9.66 9.06 8.42
N ALA A 74 9.43 9.26 7.13
CA ALA A 74 9.42 8.18 6.15
C ALA A 74 10.80 7.93 5.56
N ILE A 75 11.24 6.68 5.63
CA ILE A 75 12.50 6.21 5.04
C ILE A 75 12.15 5.20 3.96
N LEU A 76 12.47 5.54 2.71
CA LEU A 76 12.27 4.67 1.57
C LEU A 76 13.64 4.14 1.14
N THR A 77 13.79 2.82 1.02
CA THR A 77 15.03 2.22 0.50
C THR A 77 14.83 1.81 -0.96
N LEU A 78 15.86 2.04 -1.78
CA LEU A 78 15.84 1.81 -3.22
C LEU A 78 17.24 1.37 -3.64
N PRO A 79 17.42 0.48 -4.63
CA PRO A 79 18.75 0.14 -5.12
C PRO A 79 19.34 1.26 -5.99
N SER A 80 18.51 2.09 -6.60
CA SER A 80 18.93 3.13 -7.53
C SER A 80 17.97 4.32 -7.51
N PRO A 81 18.48 5.57 -7.65
CA PRO A 81 17.65 6.76 -7.80
C PRO A 81 16.73 6.75 -9.03
N LYS A 82 16.94 5.85 -9.99
CA LYS A 82 16.10 5.77 -11.20
C LYS A 82 14.78 5.03 -10.98
N GLU A 83 14.67 4.26 -9.90
CA GLU A 83 13.50 3.42 -9.62
C GLU A 83 12.38 4.19 -8.90
N ILE A 84 12.64 5.41 -8.42
CA ILE A 84 11.65 6.22 -7.71
C ILE A 84 10.81 7.07 -8.67
N ASP A 85 9.50 7.14 -8.43
CA ASP A 85 8.62 8.06 -9.14
C ASP A 85 9.04 9.53 -8.87
N SER A 86 9.24 10.30 -9.93
CA SER A 86 9.66 11.71 -9.86
C SER A 86 8.77 12.63 -8.98
N ARG A 87 7.51 12.27 -8.73
CA ARG A 87 6.62 12.98 -7.80
C ARG A 87 7.02 12.71 -6.36
N ILE A 88 7.24 11.45 -6.01
CA ILE A 88 7.68 11.04 -4.67
C ILE A 88 9.10 11.53 -4.44
N GLU A 89 9.96 11.45 -5.46
CA GLU A 89 11.29 12.03 -5.41
C GLU A 89 11.20 13.50 -5.00
N ARG A 90 10.36 14.31 -5.65
CA ARG A 90 10.17 15.74 -5.34
C ARG A 90 9.70 16.01 -3.91
N LEU A 91 9.12 15.02 -3.25
CA LEU A 91 8.71 15.11 -1.85
C LEU A 91 9.81 14.74 -0.89
N ALA A 92 10.87 14.03 -1.29
CA ALA A 92 11.96 13.72 -0.39
C ALA A 92 12.74 14.99 0.02
N ASP A 93 13.05 15.12 1.31
CA ASP A 93 13.87 16.22 1.85
C ASP A 93 15.37 15.90 1.75
N PHE A 94 15.74 14.64 1.96
CA PHE A 94 17.12 14.17 1.95
C PHE A 94 17.29 12.94 1.06
N TRP A 95 18.45 12.83 0.43
CA TRP A 95 18.92 11.61 -0.22
C TRP A 95 20.11 11.05 0.55
N VAL A 96 20.06 9.76 0.86
CA VAL A 96 21.12 9.08 1.62
C VAL A 96 21.75 8.02 0.74
N ASN A 97 23.01 8.23 0.36
CA ASN A 97 23.77 7.28 -0.45
C ASN A 97 24.69 6.43 0.43
N VAL A 98 24.42 5.14 0.55
CA VAL A 98 25.28 4.20 1.28
C VAL A 98 26.53 3.91 0.44
N GLU A 99 27.69 4.41 0.88
CA GLU A 99 28.97 4.23 0.16
C GLU A 99 29.55 2.84 0.46
N CYS A 100 29.46 2.42 1.71
CA CYS A 100 29.82 1.08 2.16
C CYS A 100 29.06 0.77 3.46
N ARG A 101 29.13 -0.49 3.93
CA ARG A 101 28.47 -0.90 5.17
C ARG A 101 28.99 -0.06 6.35
N GLY A 102 28.09 0.64 7.03
CA GLY A 102 28.41 1.49 8.18
C GLY A 102 28.74 2.94 7.82
N ARG A 103 28.69 3.33 6.54
CA ARG A 103 28.98 4.70 6.11
C ARG A 103 28.13 5.13 4.91
N ALA A 104 27.60 6.35 5.00
CA ALA A 104 26.83 6.95 3.92
C ALA A 104 27.05 8.46 3.83
N ARG A 105 26.72 8.99 2.66
CA ARG A 105 26.73 10.41 2.37
C ARG A 105 25.31 10.93 2.26
N ILE A 106 25.03 12.02 2.96
CA ILE A 106 23.73 12.68 2.97
C ILE A 106 23.77 13.86 2.02
N TYR A 107 22.74 13.97 1.20
CA TYR A 107 22.50 15.09 0.33
C TYR A 107 21.19 15.76 0.73
N GLU A 108 21.22 17.08 0.86
CA GLU A 108 20.00 17.88 0.97
C GLU A 108 19.43 18.07 -0.43
N LYS A 109 18.13 17.77 -0.59
CA LYS A 109 17.45 17.96 -1.86
C LYS A 109 16.99 19.40 -2.00
N LYS A 110 17.38 20.03 -3.11
CA LYS A 110 16.94 21.38 -3.46
C LYS A 110 16.23 21.38 -4.82
N ILE A 111 15.16 22.16 -4.89
CA ILE A 111 14.41 22.35 -6.13
C ILE A 111 14.82 23.69 -6.73
N HIS A 112 15.38 23.66 -7.94
CA HIS A 112 15.73 24.89 -8.64
C HIS A 112 14.45 25.65 -9.02
N ARG A 113 14.23 26.84 -8.43
CA ARG A 113 12.98 27.62 -8.58
C ARG A 113 12.54 27.84 -10.03
N ILE A 114 13.48 28.12 -10.93
CA ILE A 114 13.19 28.44 -12.34
C ILE A 114 13.12 27.17 -13.21
N LYS A 115 14.17 26.34 -13.21
CA LYS A 115 14.25 25.12 -14.04
C LYS A 115 13.35 23.98 -13.57
N LYS A 116 12.80 24.06 -12.35
CA LYS A 116 12.04 22.99 -11.67
C LYS A 116 12.77 21.64 -11.62
N SER A 117 14.09 21.66 -11.84
CA SER A 117 14.95 20.50 -11.76
C SER A 117 15.41 20.28 -10.32
N VAL A 118 15.43 19.02 -9.91
CA VAL A 118 15.99 18.59 -8.64
C VAL A 118 17.52 18.64 -8.74
N TYR A 119 18.17 19.18 -7.72
CA TYR A 119 19.61 19.01 -7.53
C TYR A 119 19.92 18.66 -6.07
N TYR A 120 21.08 18.06 -5.86
CA TYR A 120 21.52 17.49 -4.60
C TYR A 120 22.76 18.23 -4.12
N GLU A 121 22.72 18.77 -2.91
CA GLU A 121 23.88 19.40 -2.27
C GLU A 121 24.43 18.45 -1.21
N THR A 122 25.74 18.17 -1.24
CA THR A 122 26.35 17.30 -0.23
C THR A 122 26.32 18.02 1.11
N LEU A 123 25.65 17.44 2.10
CA LEU A 123 25.55 18.01 3.44
C LEU A 123 26.69 17.50 4.33
N GLN A 124 26.74 16.18 4.54
CA GLN A 124 27.70 15.54 5.42
C GLN A 124 27.82 14.04 5.13
N THR A 125 28.85 13.41 5.67
CA THR A 125 28.93 11.95 5.81
C THR A 125 28.46 11.54 7.20
N PHE A 126 27.78 10.40 7.30
CA PHE A 126 27.44 9.80 8.58
C PHE A 126 27.90 8.35 8.62
N GLU A 127 28.24 7.91 9.83
CA GLU A 127 28.66 6.54 10.13
C GLU A 127 27.74 5.95 11.20
N TRP A 128 27.55 4.64 11.16
CA TRP A 128 26.72 3.94 12.14
C TRP A 128 27.35 2.60 12.54
N PRO A 129 27.09 2.14 13.79
CA PRO A 129 27.64 0.88 14.27
C PRO A 129 27.09 -0.33 13.51
N ASN A 130 27.76 -1.47 13.65
CA ASN A 130 27.22 -2.72 13.10
C ASN A 130 25.91 -3.11 13.81
N MET A 131 24.85 -3.32 13.03
CA MET A 131 23.50 -3.62 13.51
C MET A 131 23.16 -5.12 13.50
N ASP A 132 24.10 -6.02 13.15
CA ASP A 132 23.81 -7.47 13.02
C ASP A 132 23.20 -8.14 14.26
N LYS A 133 23.42 -7.55 15.45
CA LYS A 133 22.90 -8.07 16.73
C LYS A 133 21.60 -7.39 17.17
N ASP A 134 21.14 -6.39 16.43
CA ASP A 134 19.92 -5.68 16.77
C ASP A 134 18.70 -6.56 16.44
N PRO A 135 17.76 -6.76 17.38
CA PRO A 135 16.62 -7.65 17.18
C PRO A 135 15.72 -7.22 16.03
N ASP A 136 15.49 -5.91 15.85
CA ASP A 136 14.66 -5.41 14.76
C ASP A 136 15.36 -5.58 13.41
N TYR A 137 16.70 -5.51 13.39
CA TYR A 137 17.46 -5.75 12.15
C TYR A 137 17.32 -7.20 11.71
N ILE A 138 17.42 -8.12 12.67
CA ILE A 138 17.28 -9.56 12.41
C ILE A 138 15.87 -9.86 11.91
N GLU A 139 14.83 -9.28 12.50
CA GLU A 139 13.45 -9.51 12.04
C GLU A 139 13.18 -8.92 10.65
N LEU A 140 13.72 -7.74 10.35
CA LEU A 140 13.65 -7.16 9.01
C LEU A 140 14.37 -8.01 7.97
N ALA A 141 15.56 -8.52 8.30
CA ALA A 141 16.28 -9.43 7.43
C ALA A 141 15.48 -10.72 7.17
N ARG A 142 14.85 -11.28 8.21
CA ARG A 142 13.96 -12.45 8.07
C ARG A 142 12.72 -12.14 7.24
N MET A 143 12.12 -10.96 7.39
CA MET A 143 10.98 -10.52 6.60
C MET A 143 11.33 -10.47 5.11
N LYS A 144 12.49 -9.89 4.80
CA LYS A 144 13.03 -9.85 3.44
C LYS A 144 13.37 -11.23 2.89
N ASP A 145 14.01 -12.09 3.68
CA ASP A 145 14.31 -13.46 3.27
C ASP A 145 13.04 -14.27 3.01
N ARG A 146 12.00 -14.11 3.84
CA ARG A 146 10.68 -14.73 3.58
C ARG A 146 10.10 -14.22 2.28
N PHE A 147 10.14 -12.90 2.05
CA PHE A 147 9.61 -12.29 0.84
C PHE A 147 10.32 -12.78 -0.44
N ILE A 148 11.63 -13.00 -0.40
CA ILE A 148 12.41 -13.50 -1.54
C ILE A 148 12.18 -15.00 -1.81
N ASN A 149 11.98 -15.81 -0.76
CA ASN A 149 11.89 -17.27 -0.85
C ASN A 149 10.46 -17.80 -0.93
N ASP A 150 9.45 -16.93 -0.92
CA ASP A 150 8.05 -17.32 -1.04
C ASP A 150 7.71 -17.54 -2.53
N ASP A 151 7.87 -18.79 -3.00
CA ASP A 151 7.60 -19.20 -4.39
C ASP A 151 6.12 -19.06 -4.78
N ASP A 152 5.20 -18.88 -3.81
CA ASP A 152 3.77 -18.61 -4.03
C ASP A 152 3.45 -17.09 -4.08
N ALA A 153 4.45 -16.22 -3.91
CA ALA A 153 4.27 -14.76 -3.85
C ALA A 153 4.02 -14.06 -5.20
N ASP A 154 3.71 -14.80 -6.26
CA ASP A 154 3.04 -14.22 -7.44
C ASP A 154 1.67 -13.61 -7.04
N ASP A 155 1.09 -14.09 -5.93
CA ASP A 155 -0.20 -13.65 -5.37
C ASP A 155 -0.11 -12.59 -4.26
N ASN A 156 1.09 -12.27 -3.71
CA ASN A 156 1.23 -11.16 -2.76
C ASN A 156 1.08 -9.79 -3.43
N TRP A 157 0.95 -9.79 -4.76
CA TRP A 157 0.58 -8.65 -5.58
C TRP A 157 -0.94 -8.48 -5.67
N VAL A 158 -1.68 -8.51 -4.55
CA VAL A 158 -3.05 -8.02 -4.59
C VAL A 158 -3.00 -6.50 -4.58
N ARG A 159 -3.01 -5.90 -5.78
CA ARG A 159 -3.29 -4.48 -5.96
C ARG A 159 -4.53 -4.14 -5.13
N GLN A 160 -4.53 -3.01 -4.43
CA GLN A 160 -5.73 -2.54 -3.72
C GLN A 160 -6.94 -2.50 -4.65
N SER A 161 -6.76 -2.13 -5.93
CA SER A 161 -7.80 -2.24 -6.96
C SER A 161 -8.31 -3.66 -7.25
N VAL A 162 -7.45 -4.69 -7.17
CA VAL A 162 -7.85 -6.10 -7.34
C VAL A 162 -8.49 -6.63 -6.06
N SER A 163 -8.06 -6.19 -4.88
CA SER A 163 -8.73 -6.50 -3.61
C SER A 163 -10.12 -5.88 -3.56
N ASP A 164 -10.24 -4.60 -3.90
CA ASP A 164 -11.51 -3.87 -3.95
C ASP A 164 -12.44 -4.47 -5.01
N GLU A 165 -11.93 -4.85 -6.19
CA GLU A 165 -12.72 -5.52 -7.22
C GLU A 165 -13.13 -6.95 -6.78
N ARG A 166 -12.28 -7.68 -6.05
CA ARG A 166 -12.62 -8.99 -5.46
C ARG A 166 -13.66 -8.86 -4.35
N ILE A 167 -13.55 -7.85 -3.50
CA ILE A 167 -14.51 -7.55 -2.43
C ILE A 167 -15.84 -7.10 -3.05
N GLU A 168 -15.83 -6.17 -4.01
CA GLU A 168 -17.02 -5.75 -4.73
C GLU A 168 -17.68 -6.91 -5.47
N LYS A 169 -16.89 -7.77 -6.12
CA LYS A 169 -17.39 -8.97 -6.79
C LYS A 169 -17.98 -9.96 -5.79
N ALA A 170 -17.30 -10.23 -4.67
CA ALA A 170 -17.82 -11.09 -3.62
C ALA A 170 -19.11 -10.55 -2.99
N VAL A 171 -19.20 -9.24 -2.72
CA VAL A 171 -20.41 -8.58 -2.23
C VAL A 171 -21.53 -8.65 -3.27
N LYS A 172 -21.21 -8.44 -4.55
CA LYS A 172 -22.18 -8.51 -5.65
C LYS A 172 -22.68 -9.94 -5.87
N ASP A 173 -21.80 -10.93 -5.76
CA ASP A 173 -22.14 -12.33 -5.90
C ASP A 173 -22.95 -12.81 -4.69
N THR A 174 -22.57 -12.44 -3.46
CA THR A 174 -23.38 -12.69 -2.24
C THR A 174 -24.76 -12.05 -2.33
N ARG A 175 -24.86 -10.81 -2.82
CA ARG A 175 -26.16 -10.13 -3.05
C ARG A 175 -26.98 -10.82 -4.12
N ARG A 176 -26.36 -11.37 -5.17
CA ARG A 176 -27.04 -12.14 -6.21
C ARG A 176 -27.55 -13.46 -5.65
N GLU A 177 -26.73 -14.19 -4.89
CA GLU A 177 -27.10 -15.44 -4.24
C GLU A 177 -28.28 -15.25 -3.29
N LEU A 178 -28.21 -14.27 -2.38
CA LEU A 178 -29.33 -13.92 -1.49
C LEU A 178 -30.58 -13.57 -2.29
N ARG A 179 -30.48 -12.72 -3.32
CA ARG A 179 -31.63 -12.36 -4.15
C ARG A 179 -32.25 -13.59 -4.81
N ASP A 180 -31.44 -14.48 -5.34
CA ASP A 180 -31.87 -15.67 -6.07
C ASP A 180 -32.49 -16.71 -5.10
N GLU A 181 -31.98 -16.80 -3.87
CA GLU A 181 -32.58 -17.55 -2.75
C GLU A 181 -33.96 -16.98 -2.36
N TRP A 182 -34.07 -15.67 -2.17
CA TRP A 182 -35.35 -15.01 -1.87
C TRP A 182 -36.38 -15.15 -3.01
N ILE A 183 -35.94 -15.08 -4.27
CA ILE A 183 -36.81 -15.30 -5.43
C ILE A 183 -37.35 -16.73 -5.43
N SER A 184 -36.49 -17.71 -5.12
CA SER A 184 -36.86 -19.12 -5.05
C SER A 184 -37.87 -19.35 -3.91
N ALA A 185 -37.60 -18.80 -2.73
CA ALA A 185 -38.51 -18.87 -1.59
C ALA A 185 -39.90 -18.24 -1.87
N LEU A 186 -39.94 -17.08 -2.55
CA LEU A 186 -41.21 -16.43 -2.92
C LEU A 186 -41.99 -17.24 -3.97
N LYS A 187 -41.28 -17.93 -4.86
CA LYS A 187 -41.87 -18.85 -5.83
C LYS A 187 -42.47 -20.07 -5.16
N ASP A 188 -41.77 -20.65 -4.18
CA ASP A 188 -42.26 -21.77 -3.38
C ASP A 188 -43.48 -21.38 -2.54
N TYR A 189 -43.55 -20.12 -2.11
CA TYR A 189 -44.72 -19.55 -1.44
C TYR A 189 -45.90 -19.25 -2.40
N GLY A 190 -45.75 -19.55 -3.69
CA GLY A 190 -46.82 -19.49 -4.69
C GLY A 190 -46.93 -18.19 -5.47
N MET A 191 -45.97 -17.25 -5.35
CA MET A 191 -46.01 -16.01 -6.13
C MET A 191 -45.67 -16.22 -7.61
N ALA A 192 -46.41 -15.56 -8.50
CA ALA A 192 -46.11 -15.59 -9.92
C ALA A 192 -44.85 -14.75 -10.24
N GLY A 193 -44.09 -15.14 -11.26
CA GLY A 193 -42.87 -14.40 -11.64
C GLY A 193 -43.16 -12.96 -12.09
N THR A 194 -44.38 -12.70 -12.56
CA THR A 194 -44.88 -11.36 -12.90
C THR A 194 -45.22 -10.50 -11.69
N GLU A 195 -45.48 -11.10 -10.53
CA GLU A 195 -45.76 -10.40 -9.27
C GLU A 195 -44.45 -10.05 -8.56
N ILE A 196 -43.50 -10.99 -8.57
CA ILE A 196 -42.14 -10.77 -8.03
C ILE A 196 -41.43 -9.66 -8.83
N ALA A 197 -41.59 -9.62 -10.16
CA ALA A 197 -41.03 -8.57 -11.03
C ALA A 197 -41.59 -7.15 -10.77
N LYS A 198 -42.72 -7.03 -10.04
CA LYS A 198 -43.31 -5.73 -9.68
C LYS A 198 -42.82 -5.19 -8.34
N LEU A 199 -42.03 -5.96 -7.59
CA LEU A 199 -41.48 -5.52 -6.31
C LEU A 199 -40.42 -4.46 -6.55
N SER A 200 -40.46 -3.37 -5.77
CA SER A 200 -39.58 -2.19 -5.94
C SER A 200 -38.09 -2.50 -5.85
N ASN A 201 -37.74 -3.61 -5.23
CA ASN A 201 -36.36 -4.00 -4.95
C ASN A 201 -35.86 -5.10 -5.90
N VAL A 202 -36.66 -5.49 -6.90
CA VAL A 202 -36.35 -6.54 -7.87
C VAL A 202 -36.24 -5.94 -9.26
N ASP A 203 -35.02 -5.62 -9.67
CA ASP A 203 -34.72 -5.13 -11.03
C ASP A 203 -34.43 -6.30 -11.99
N LEU A 204 -35.40 -7.21 -12.12
CA LEU A 204 -35.30 -8.39 -12.99
C LEU A 204 -36.61 -8.61 -13.75
N THR A 205 -36.49 -9.08 -14.99
CA THR A 205 -37.65 -9.45 -15.79
C THR A 205 -38.28 -10.75 -15.28
N SER A 206 -39.59 -10.89 -15.49
CA SER A 206 -40.34 -12.11 -15.14
C SER A 206 -39.76 -13.37 -15.79
N GLN A 207 -39.16 -13.25 -16.99
CA GLN A 207 -38.44 -14.34 -17.65
C GLN A 207 -37.18 -14.76 -16.88
N ARG A 208 -36.35 -13.80 -16.44
CA ARG A 208 -35.12 -14.10 -15.69
C ARG A 208 -35.42 -14.68 -14.31
N ILE A 209 -36.48 -14.20 -13.65
CA ILE A 209 -36.97 -14.74 -12.37
C ILE A 209 -37.38 -16.21 -12.49
N ASN A 210 -38.13 -16.56 -13.54
CA ASN A 210 -38.54 -17.94 -13.78
C ASN A 210 -37.38 -18.86 -14.19
N GLN A 211 -36.30 -18.30 -14.76
CA GLN A 211 -35.09 -19.03 -15.08
C GLN A 211 -34.28 -19.35 -13.82
N ILE A 212 -34.08 -18.35 -12.95
CA ILE A 212 -33.37 -18.51 -11.66
C ILE A 212 -34.04 -19.58 -10.79
N ALA A 213 -35.38 -19.54 -10.69
CA ALA A 213 -36.15 -20.54 -9.93
C ALA A 213 -36.20 -21.95 -10.57
N ARG A 214 -35.59 -22.15 -11.75
CA ARG A 214 -35.43 -23.47 -12.38
C ARG A 214 -33.98 -23.98 -12.35
N GLU A 215 -33.03 -23.06 -12.19
CA GLU A 215 -31.59 -23.36 -12.14
C GLU A 215 -31.11 -23.70 -10.72
N ASN A 216 -31.84 -23.20 -9.70
CA ASN A 216 -31.80 -23.67 -8.32
C ASN A 216 -32.82 -24.79 -8.09
#